data_AF-A0A9W3K6V4-F1
#
_entry.id   AF-A0A9W3K6V4-F1
#
_cell.length_a   1.000
_cell.length_b   1.000
_cell.length_c   1.000
_cell.angle_alpha   90.00
_cell.angle_beta   90.00
_cell.angle_gamma   90.00
#
_symmetry.space_group_name_H-M   'P 1'
#
loop_
_entity.id
_entity.type
_entity.pdbx_description
1 polymer ?
#
loop_
_entity_poly.entity_id
_entity_poly.type
_entity_poly.pdbx_seq_one_letter_code
_entity_poly.pdbx_strand_id
1 'polypeptide(L)'
;MEAVRRCVLDDHQQQVDNAYRSLERKLAQRNPDAASRLAKSQASWARFAGDTCDYVKAANPQQMMPGDAWMNCWIDFSQARVRILKKWAAQADAPH
;
A
#
# COMPACT_ATOMS: atom_id res chain seq x y z
N MET A 1 -9.97 -1.22 -21.89
CA MET A 1 -9.68 -0.44 -20.66
C MET A 1 -9.42 -1.32 -19.45
N GLU A 2 -10.14 -2.42 -19.24
CA GLU A 2 -9.97 -3.30 -18.07
C GLU A 2 -8.54 -3.88 -17.93
N ALA A 3 -7.93 -4.36 -19.02
CA ALA A 3 -6.56 -4.87 -19.01
C ALA A 3 -5.53 -3.80 -18.58
N VAL A 4 -5.70 -2.56 -19.03
CA VAL A 4 -4.85 -1.43 -18.62
C VAL A 4 -5.04 -1.12 -17.13
N ARG A 5 -6.28 -1.09 -16.64
CA ARG A 5 -6.57 -0.89 -15.20
C ARG A 5 -5.89 -1.96 -14.35
N ARG A 6 -5.98 -3.23 -14.75
CA ARG A 6 -5.34 -4.35 -14.04
C ARG A 6 -3.81 -4.18 -14.01
N CYS A 7 -3.18 -3.89 -15.14
CA CYS A 7 -1.73 -3.66 -15.18
C CYS A 7 -1.27 -2.52 -14.25
N VAL A 8 -2.02 -1.41 -14.20
CA VAL A 8 -1.70 -0.29 -13.32
C VAL A 8 -1.84 -0.68 -11.84
N LEU A 9 -2.90 -1.41 -11.49
CA LEU A 9 -3.10 -1.91 -10.12
C LEU A 9 -2.01 -2.90 -9.71
N ASP A 10 -1.63 -3.81 -10.61
CA ASP A 10 -0.58 -4.80 -10.37
C ASP A 10 0.78 -4.11 -10.16
N ASP A 11 1.11 -3.10 -10.97
CA ASP A 11 2.34 -2.32 -10.79
C ASP A 11 2.40 -1.62 -9.42
N HIS A 12 1.32 -0.93 -9.04
CA HIS A 12 1.26 -0.25 -7.75
C HIS A 12 1.29 -1.23 -6.56
N GLN A 13 0.63 -2.37 -6.67
CA GLN A 13 0.70 -3.43 -5.66
C GLN A 13 2.13 -3.98 -5.55
N GLN A 14 2.78 -4.24 -6.67
CA GLN A 14 4.16 -4.72 -6.70
C GLN A 14 5.13 -3.72 -6.05
N GLN A 15 4.92 -2.41 -6.24
CA GLN A 15 5.70 -1.37 -5.57
C GLN A 15 5.52 -1.39 -4.05
N VAL A 16 4.28 -1.57 -3.57
CA VAL A 16 3.98 -1.71 -2.12
C VAL A 16 4.68 -2.95 -1.57
N ASP A 17 4.54 -4.09 -2.23
CA ASP A 17 5.11 -5.37 -1.79
C ASP A 17 6.64 -5.32 -1.74
N ASN A 18 7.26 -4.71 -2.75
CA ASN A 18 8.71 -4.53 -2.80
C ASN A 18 9.21 -3.64 -1.65
N ALA A 19 8.52 -2.53 -1.38
CA ALA A 19 8.86 -1.63 -0.27
C ALA A 19 8.67 -2.32 1.09
N TYR A 20 7.58 -3.08 1.25
CA TYR A 20 7.27 -3.85 2.45
C TYR A 20 8.35 -4.90 2.72
N ARG A 21 8.64 -5.77 1.75
CA ARG A 21 9.65 -6.85 1.89
C ARG A 21 11.05 -6.30 2.14
N SER A 22 11.36 -5.13 1.59
CA SER A 22 12.64 -4.46 1.87
C SER A 22 12.76 -4.09 3.36
N LEU A 23 11.73 -3.44 3.92
CA LEU A 23 11.71 -3.07 5.34
C LEU A 23 11.62 -4.29 6.26
N GLU A 24 10.75 -5.24 5.94
CA GLU A 24 10.53 -6.46 6.73
C GLU A 24 11.84 -7.24 6.90
N ARG A 25 12.61 -7.45 5.83
CA ARG A 25 13.91 -8.14 5.91
C ARG A 25 14.90 -7.43 6.83
N LYS A 26 14.93 -6.09 6.83
CA LYS A 26 15.80 -5.30 7.70
C LYS A 26 15.40 -5.44 9.16
N LEU A 27 14.10 -5.37 9.45
CA LEU A 27 13.57 -5.51 10.80
C LEU A 27 13.72 -6.95 11.31
N ALA A 28 13.46 -7.97 10.49
CA ALA A 28 13.56 -9.37 10.92
C ALA A 28 14.95 -9.73 11.46
N GLN A 29 16.01 -9.10 10.94
CA GLN A 29 17.38 -9.34 11.40
C GLN A 29 17.75 -8.60 12.69
N ARG A 30 17.15 -7.42 12.93
CA ARG A 30 17.57 -6.51 14.02
C ARG A 30 16.56 -6.40 15.16
N ASN A 31 15.28 -6.49 14.83
CA ASN A 31 14.14 -6.32 15.74
C ASN A 31 12.92 -7.13 15.23
N PRO A 32 12.85 -8.44 15.53
CA PRO A 32 11.77 -9.32 15.11
C PRO A 32 10.38 -8.87 15.58
N ASP A 33 10.30 -8.26 16.77
CA ASP A 33 9.04 -7.72 17.30
C ASP A 33 8.52 -6.56 16.44
N ALA A 34 9.41 -5.66 16.00
CA ALA A 34 9.06 -4.60 15.06
C ALA A 34 8.61 -5.17 13.71
N ALA A 35 9.24 -6.26 13.23
CA ALA A 35 8.79 -6.95 12.01
C ALA A 35 7.38 -7.53 12.17
N SER A 36 7.07 -8.17 13.31
CA SER A 36 5.72 -8.67 13.61
C SER A 36 4.67 -7.54 13.65
N ARG A 37 5.02 -6.40 14.26
CA ARG A 37 4.15 -5.21 14.28
C ARG A 37 3.98 -4.60 12.89
N LEU A 38 5.02 -4.61 12.05
CA LEU A 38 4.94 -4.16 10.66
C LEU A 38 3.97 -5.04 9.86
N ALA A 39 4.05 -6.37 9.99
CA ALA A 39 3.14 -7.29 9.32
C ALA A 39 1.66 -7.01 9.70
N LYS A 40 1.38 -6.81 10.99
CA LYS A 40 0.05 -6.39 11.47
C LYS A 40 -0.38 -5.05 10.87
N SER A 41 0.51 -4.05 10.86
CA SER A 41 0.24 -2.74 10.24
C SER A 41 -0.08 -2.86 8.76
N GLN A 42 0.62 -3.73 8.03
CA GLN A 42 0.41 -3.95 6.60
C GLN A 42 -0.95 -4.60 6.33
N ALA A 43 -1.34 -5.61 7.10
CA ALA A 43 -2.65 -6.26 6.97
C ALA A 43 -3.80 -5.29 7.28
N SER A 44 -3.69 -4.52 8.36
CA SER A 44 -4.70 -3.50 8.70
C SER A 44 -4.80 -2.40 7.65
N TRP A 45 -3.66 -1.96 7.11
CA TRP A 45 -3.64 -0.98 6.02
C TRP A 45 -4.34 -1.51 4.76
N ALA A 46 -4.06 -2.74 4.35
CA ALA A 46 -4.66 -3.33 3.15
C ALA A 46 -6.19 -3.42 3.27
N ARG A 47 -6.68 -3.83 4.45
CA ARG A 47 -8.12 -3.86 4.74
C ARG A 47 -8.72 -2.45 4.71
N PHE A 48 -8.11 -1.51 5.41
CA PHE A 48 -8.59 -0.12 5.44
C PHE A 48 -8.65 0.51 4.05
N ALA A 49 -7.61 0.33 3.24
CA ALA A 49 -7.55 0.84 1.87
C ALA A 49 -8.64 0.20 1.00
N GLY A 50 -8.85 -1.12 1.11
CA GLY A 50 -9.90 -1.85 0.38
C GLY A 50 -11.30 -1.34 0.73
N ASP A 51 -11.63 -1.34 2.03
CA ASP A 51 -12.92 -0.85 2.54
C ASP A 51 -13.18 0.60 2.12
N THR A 52 -12.13 1.45 2.16
CA THR A 52 -12.25 2.86 1.74
C THR A 52 -12.49 3.00 0.24
N CYS A 53 -11.79 2.24 -0.61
CA CYS A 53 -11.99 2.34 -2.04
C CYS A 53 -13.32 1.73 -2.50
N ASP A 54 -13.82 0.71 -1.81
CA ASP A 54 -15.18 0.21 -2.01
C ASP A 54 -16.23 1.25 -1.63
N TYR A 55 -16.02 1.98 -0.53
CA TYR A 55 -16.86 3.15 -0.19
C TYR A 55 -16.81 4.22 -1.29
N VAL A 56 -15.63 4.61 -1.77
CA VAL A 56 -15.48 5.63 -2.84
C VAL A 56 -16.21 5.20 -4.12
N LYS A 57 -16.09 3.92 -4.48
CA LYS A 57 -16.80 3.32 -5.62
C LYS A 57 -18.32 3.39 -5.46
N ALA A 58 -18.83 3.12 -4.25
CA ALA A 58 -20.26 3.12 -3.95
C ALA A 58 -20.84 4.54 -3.82
N ALA A 59 -20.10 5.45 -3.18
CA ALA A 59 -20.47 6.84 -3.01
C ALA A 59 -20.50 7.60 -4.34
N ASN A 60 -19.76 7.10 -5.35
CA ASN A 60 -19.70 7.51 -6.74
C ASN A 60 -20.10 8.98 -6.98
N PRO A 61 -19.18 9.95 -6.83
CA PRO A 61 -19.46 11.29 -7.30
C PRO A 61 -19.83 11.18 -8.78
N GLN A 62 -20.99 11.72 -9.18
CA GLN A 62 -21.66 11.51 -10.49
C GLN A 62 -20.81 11.85 -11.75
N GLN A 63 -19.54 12.19 -11.59
CA GLN A 63 -18.59 12.64 -12.60
C GLN A 63 -17.56 11.58 -13.03
N MET A 64 -17.48 10.39 -12.39
CA MET A 64 -16.49 9.35 -12.75
C MET A 64 -17.11 7.95 -12.88
N MET A 65 -16.54 7.09 -13.74
CA MET A 65 -16.93 5.68 -13.77
C MET A 65 -16.52 5.00 -12.45
N PRO A 66 -17.39 4.20 -11.79
CA PRO A 66 -17.11 3.62 -10.47
C PRO A 66 -15.79 2.82 -10.41
N GLY A 67 -15.45 2.11 -11.48
CA GLY A 67 -14.19 1.36 -11.55
C GLY A 67 -12.94 2.24 -11.63
N ASP A 68 -13.04 3.43 -12.23
CA ASP A 68 -11.93 4.40 -12.24
C ASP A 68 -11.79 5.08 -10.87
N ALA A 69 -12.91 5.39 -10.19
CA ALA A 69 -12.88 5.96 -8.85
C ALA A 69 -12.22 5.01 -7.84
N TRP A 70 -12.57 3.71 -7.90
CA TRP A 70 -11.94 2.68 -7.10
C TRP A 70 -10.43 2.57 -7.40
N MET A 71 -10.06 2.52 -8.68
CA MET A 71 -8.67 2.39 -9.10
C MET A 71 -7.81 3.57 -8.65
N ASN A 72 -8.29 4.80 -8.86
CA ASN A 72 -7.57 6.01 -8.46
C ASN A 72 -7.38 6.07 -6.93
N CYS A 73 -8.42 5.71 -6.17
CA CYS A 73 -8.32 5.56 -4.72
C CYS A 73 -7.21 4.56 -4.33
N TRP A 74 -7.18 3.39 -4.97
CA TRP A 74 -6.19 2.36 -4.67
C TRP A 74 -4.76 2.81 -4.99
N ILE A 75 -4.59 3.53 -6.11
CA ILE A 75 -3.31 4.12 -6.52
C ILE A 75 -2.83 5.12 -5.46
N ASP A 76 -3.68 6.02 -4.98
CA ASP A 76 -3.31 7.03 -3.97
C ASP A 76 -2.85 6.37 -2.67
N PHE A 77 -3.60 5.36 -2.19
CA PHE A 77 -3.23 4.58 -1.02
C PHE A 77 -1.88 3.86 -1.21
N SER A 78 -1.68 3.23 -2.37
CA SER A 78 -0.45 2.51 -2.69
C SER A 78 0.76 3.42 -2.70
N GLN A 79 0.66 4.58 -3.36
CA GLN A 79 1.74 5.56 -3.40
C GLN A 79 2.07 6.12 -2.00
N ALA A 80 1.04 6.43 -1.21
CA ALA A 80 1.23 6.91 0.16
C ALA A 80 1.93 5.85 1.03
N ARG A 81 1.51 4.59 0.92
CA ARG A 81 2.11 3.49 1.68
C ARG A 81 3.55 3.23 1.28
N VAL A 82 3.88 3.25 -0.01
CA VAL A 82 5.25 3.13 -0.51
C VAL A 82 6.15 4.21 0.09
N ARG A 83 5.70 5.47 0.11
CA ARG A 83 6.47 6.59 0.72
C ARG A 83 6.76 6.33 2.19
N ILE A 84 5.77 5.87 2.95
CA ILE A 84 5.91 5.58 4.39
C ILE A 84 6.89 4.41 4.62
N LEU A 85 6.72 3.30 3.89
CA LEU A 85 7.58 2.12 4.01
C LEU A 85 9.05 2.44 3.68
N LYS A 86 9.28 3.22 2.60
CA LYS A 86 10.63 3.68 2.24
C LYS A 86 11.24 4.58 3.31
N LYS A 87 10.45 5.49 3.90
CA LYS A 87 10.91 6.35 5.01
C LYS A 87 11.36 5.52 6.20
N TRP A 88 10.55 4.54 6.62
CA TRP A 88 10.90 3.65 7.72
C TRP A 88 12.10 2.77 7.41
N ALA A 89 12.24 2.31 6.16
CA ALA A 89 13.41 1.54 5.73
C ALA A 89 14.71 2.35 5.81
N ALA A 90 14.67 3.64 5.47
CA ALA A 90 15.82 4.53 5.62
C ALA A 90 16.14 4.79 7.11
N GLN A 91 15.12 4.93 7.96
CA GLN A 91 15.30 5.09 9.41
C GLN A 91 15.88 3.82 10.05
N ALA A 92 15.54 2.64 9.56
CA ALA A 92 16.10 1.37 10.03
C ALA A 92 17.58 1.17 9.65
N ASP A 93 18.06 1.87 8.61
CA ASP A 93 19.48 1.84 8.20
C ASP A 93 20.34 2.86 8.97
N ALA A 94 19.73 3.89 9.57
CA ALA A 94 20.46 4.94 10.26
C ALA A 94 21.19 4.37 11.49
N PRO A 95 22.46 4.75 11.72
CA PRO A 95 23.16 4.38 12.94
C PRO A 95 22.44 5.00 14.16
N HIS A 96 22.26 4.19 15.21
CA HIS A 96 21.70 4.60 16.49
C HIS A 96 22.77 5.18 17.40
#